data_AF-A0A9N8MFA0-F1
#
_entry.id   AF-A0A9N8MFA0-F1
#
_cell.length_a   1.000
_cell.length_b   1.000
_cell.length_c   1.000
_cell.angle_alpha   90.00
_cell.angle_beta   90.00
_cell.angle_gamma   90.00
#
_symmetry.space_group_name_H-M   'P 1'
#
loop_
_entity.id
_entity.type
_entity.pdbx_description
1 polymer ?
#
loop_
_entity_poly.entity_id
_entity_poly.type
_entity_poly.pdbx_seq_one_letter_code
_entity_poly.pdbx_strand_id
1 'polypeptide(L)'
;MVQVSNELEYLLTRTTSSYIVKQNGLPRYFSREPRNLAQVHAFKYSGTTNNKTIGIEAVPGGIVVSTRKSKAAPNTLKGAYSTTTIKKGGSRRAAGVASNAASKTGYRRDLTQVAVARATKILRAQNSRKVRPTAIRPRGKKAIAAANAKLNKASAEESAAVEETA
;
A
#
# COMPACT_ATOMS: atom_id res chain seq x y z
N MET A 1 7.40 36.84 -4.67
CA MET A 1 6.13 36.32 -4.10
C MET A 1 6.47 35.67 -2.78
N VAL A 2 5.86 36.14 -1.68
CA VAL A 2 6.24 35.75 -0.31
C VAL A 2 5.77 34.31 -0.06
N GLN A 3 6.71 33.44 0.27
CA GLN A 3 6.41 32.07 0.68
C GLN A 3 6.30 32.06 2.21
N VAL A 4 5.17 31.59 2.74
CA VAL A 4 4.98 31.40 4.17
C VAL A 4 5.86 30.24 4.65
N SER A 5 6.35 30.29 5.89
CA SER A 5 7.12 29.18 6.45
C SER A 5 6.21 27.96 6.66
N ASN A 6 6.70 26.78 6.28
CA ASN A 6 5.94 25.53 6.41
C ASN A 6 5.64 25.24 7.88
N GLU A 7 6.55 25.58 8.78
CA GLU A 7 6.41 25.39 10.22
C GLU A 7 5.22 26.18 10.76
N LEU A 8 5.06 27.43 10.32
CA LEU A 8 3.93 28.28 10.72
C LEU A 8 2.62 27.73 10.17
N GLU A 9 2.57 27.40 8.88
CA GLU A 9 1.39 26.79 8.27
C GLU A 9 0.95 25.51 9.02
N TYR A 10 1.91 24.69 9.46
CA TYR A 10 1.59 23.48 10.20
C TYR A 10 1.08 23.81 11.60
N LEU A 11 1.71 24.74 12.32
CA LEU A 11 1.24 25.15 13.65
C LEU A 11 -0.19 25.68 13.61
N LEU A 12 -0.55 26.45 12.57
CA LEU A 12 -1.91 26.96 12.36
C LEU A 12 -2.91 25.85 12.07
N THR A 13 -2.53 24.86 11.26
CA THR A 13 -3.43 23.78 10.82
C THR A 13 -3.43 22.55 11.73
N ARG A 14 -2.50 22.48 12.70
CA ARG A 14 -2.24 21.27 13.51
C ARG A 14 -3.45 20.81 14.32
N THR A 15 -4.32 21.72 14.73
CA THR A 15 -5.50 21.42 15.57
C THR A 15 -6.82 21.58 14.83
N THR A 16 -6.83 22.38 13.76
CA THR A 16 -8.03 22.86 13.06
C THR A 16 -8.28 22.18 11.71
N SER A 17 -7.32 21.40 11.21
CA SER A 17 -7.43 20.74 9.91
C SER A 17 -8.58 19.72 9.86
N SER A 18 -9.42 19.82 8.82
CA SER A 18 -10.52 18.87 8.54
C SER A 18 -10.04 17.46 8.17
N TYR A 19 -8.75 17.32 7.82
CA TYR A 19 -8.15 16.02 7.50
C TYR A 19 -7.82 15.18 8.75
N ILE A 20 -7.84 15.80 9.94
CA ILE A 20 -7.52 15.12 11.20
C ILE A 20 -8.59 14.10 11.52
N VAL A 21 -8.16 12.86 11.76
CA VAL A 21 -9.01 11.78 12.25
C VAL A 21 -8.51 11.36 13.63
N LYS A 22 -9.31 11.66 14.65
CA LYS A 22 -9.07 11.25 16.04
C LYS A 22 -9.78 9.92 16.27
N GLN A 23 -9.04 8.93 16.77
CA GLN A 23 -9.58 7.63 17.15
C GLN A 23 -9.39 7.41 18.64
N ASN A 24 -10.44 6.95 19.32
CA ASN A 24 -10.40 6.68 20.75
C ASN A 24 -9.43 5.54 21.05
N GLY A 25 -8.61 5.68 22.10
CA GLY A 25 -7.68 4.64 22.56
C GLY A 25 -6.34 4.58 21.82
N LEU A 26 -6.07 5.45 20.84
CA LEU A 26 -4.73 5.57 20.24
C LEU A 26 -4.05 6.89 20.63
N PRO A 27 -2.75 6.88 20.98
CA PRO A 27 -2.01 8.09 21.36
C PRO A 27 -1.66 9.00 20.17
N ARG A 28 -1.95 8.58 18.93
CA ARG A 28 -1.57 9.30 17.70
C ARG A 28 -2.80 9.67 16.89
N TYR A 29 -2.76 10.87 16.30
CA TYR A 29 -3.78 11.32 15.36
C TYR A 29 -3.43 10.87 13.93
N PHE A 30 -4.45 10.42 13.21
CA PHE A 30 -4.33 10.08 11.79
C PHE A 30 -4.74 11.27 10.92
N SER A 31 -4.30 11.26 9.67
CA SER A 31 -4.61 12.29 8.69
C SER A 31 -5.05 11.65 7.37
N ARG A 32 -6.12 12.17 6.79
CA ARG A 32 -6.63 11.82 5.45
C ARG A 32 -6.15 12.75 4.35
N GLU A 33 -5.18 13.62 4.65
CA GLU A 33 -4.67 14.59 3.68
C GLU A 33 -4.06 13.89 2.44
N PRO A 34 -4.20 14.51 1.25
CA PRO A 34 -3.57 13.98 0.04
C PRO A 34 -2.05 13.99 0.20
N ARG A 35 -1.38 12.98 -0.38
CA ARG A 35 0.10 12.91 -0.44
C ARG A 35 0.80 12.83 0.93
N ASN A 36 0.12 12.40 1.99
CA ASN A 36 0.74 11.95 3.24
C ASN A 36 1.02 10.45 3.20
N LEU A 37 2.30 10.06 3.15
CA LEU A 37 2.74 8.66 2.99
C LEU A 37 2.44 7.74 4.18
N ALA A 38 2.41 8.26 5.41
CA ALA A 38 2.20 7.47 6.62
C ALA A 38 0.76 7.49 7.12
N GLN A 39 -0.09 8.39 6.59
CA GLN A 39 -1.42 8.72 7.10
C GLN A 39 -1.44 9.13 8.57
N VAL A 40 -0.30 9.58 9.09
CA VAL A 40 -0.16 10.11 10.46
C VAL A 40 -0.16 11.62 10.39
N HIS A 41 -0.92 12.26 11.27
CA HIS A 41 -0.93 13.71 11.40
C HIS A 41 0.36 14.20 12.09
N ALA A 42 1.39 14.44 11.28
CA ALA A 42 2.68 14.95 11.73
C ALA A 42 3.30 15.84 10.65
N PHE A 43 4.04 16.87 11.06
CA PHE A 43 4.68 17.83 10.15
C PHE A 43 5.51 17.15 9.07
N LYS A 44 6.30 16.13 9.46
CA LYS A 44 7.14 15.35 8.54
C LYS A 44 6.37 14.77 7.35
N TYR A 45 5.13 14.32 7.56
CA TYR A 45 4.34 13.63 6.53
C TYR A 45 3.28 14.51 5.88
N SER A 46 3.11 15.75 6.34
CA SER A 46 2.08 16.63 5.80
C SER A 46 2.28 16.89 4.31
N GLY A 47 1.20 16.70 3.54
CA GLY A 47 1.17 16.89 2.09
C GLY A 47 0.61 18.25 1.66
N THR A 48 -0.05 18.97 2.57
CA THR A 48 -0.59 20.32 2.33
C THR A 48 0.43 21.40 2.65
N THR A 49 1.20 21.20 3.72
CA THR A 49 2.05 22.25 4.29
C THR A 49 3.49 22.21 3.77
N ASN A 50 4.02 21.03 3.43
CA ASN A 50 5.40 20.92 2.99
C ASN A 50 5.56 21.33 1.53
N ASN A 51 6.61 22.10 1.21
CA ASN A 51 6.94 22.44 -0.18
C ASN A 51 7.34 21.23 -1.03
N LYS A 52 8.00 20.24 -0.43
CA LYS A 52 8.41 18.99 -1.07
C LYS A 52 7.55 17.85 -0.54
N THR A 53 6.77 17.23 -1.43
CA THR A 53 5.85 16.15 -1.08
C THR A 53 5.99 15.00 -2.05
N ILE A 54 5.87 13.78 -1.52
CA ILE A 54 5.81 12.55 -2.31
C ILE A 54 4.46 11.90 -2.03
N GLY A 55 3.65 11.74 -3.07
CA GLY A 55 2.41 10.98 -3.02
C GLY A 55 2.60 9.62 -3.65
N ILE A 56 2.00 8.59 -3.06
CA ILE A 56 1.89 7.27 -3.66
C ILE A 56 0.44 6.82 -3.52
N GLU A 57 -0.21 6.66 -4.65
CA GLU A 57 -1.62 6.33 -4.75
C GLU A 57 -1.85 5.08 -5.59
N ALA A 58 -2.95 4.39 -5.29
CA ALA A 58 -3.34 3.18 -5.97
C ALA A 58 -4.01 3.54 -7.31
N VAL A 59 -3.61 2.85 -8.38
CA VAL A 59 -4.25 2.90 -9.70
C VAL A 59 -4.57 1.48 -10.12
N PRO A 60 -5.59 1.23 -10.97
CA PRO A 60 -5.89 -0.12 -11.44
C PRO A 60 -4.65 -0.84 -11.98
N GLY A 61 -4.28 -1.93 -11.31
CA GLY A 61 -3.11 -2.76 -11.64
C GLY A 61 -1.75 -2.12 -11.36
N GLY A 62 -1.67 -1.07 -10.53
CA GLY A 62 -0.40 -0.38 -10.30
C GLY A 62 -0.43 0.74 -9.26
N ILE A 63 0.62 1.55 -9.28
CA ILE A 63 0.77 2.72 -8.42
C ILE A 63 1.08 3.97 -9.23
N VAL A 64 0.68 5.13 -8.72
CA VAL A 64 1.15 6.44 -9.19
C VAL A 64 2.02 7.05 -8.11
N VAL A 65 3.21 7.49 -8.51
CA VAL A 65 4.11 8.28 -7.67
C VAL A 65 4.07 9.72 -8.16
N SER A 66 3.68 10.63 -7.27
CA SER A 66 3.57 12.06 -7.55
C SER A 66 4.59 12.86 -6.73
N THR A 67 5.30 13.79 -7.35
CA THR A 67 6.18 14.74 -6.66
C THR A 67 5.85 16.17 -7.07
N ARG A 68 6.13 17.13 -6.20
CA ARG A 68 5.92 18.54 -6.53
C ARG A 68 7.08 19.08 -7.36
N LYS A 69 6.79 19.73 -8.48
CA LYS A 69 7.79 20.35 -9.37
C LYS A 69 8.47 21.51 -8.65
N SER A 70 9.79 21.62 -8.77
CA SER A 70 10.57 22.70 -8.16
C SER A 70 10.21 24.09 -8.70
N LYS A 71 9.81 24.15 -9.98
CA LYS A 71 9.42 25.40 -10.66
C LYS A 71 7.96 25.80 -10.45
N ALA A 72 7.17 24.98 -9.75
CA ALA A 72 5.78 25.32 -9.48
C ALA A 72 5.70 26.38 -8.39
N ALA A 73 4.89 27.42 -8.60
CA ALA A 73 4.66 28.43 -7.59
C ALA A 73 3.98 27.83 -6.34
N PRO A 74 4.20 28.41 -5.14
CA PRO A 74 3.66 27.92 -3.88
C PRO A 74 2.13 27.73 -3.92
N ASN A 75 1.41 28.63 -4.59
CA ASN A 75 -0.05 28.68 -4.58
C ASN A 75 -0.69 27.95 -5.78
N THR A 76 0.13 27.39 -6.68
CA THR A 76 -0.39 26.68 -7.85
C THR A 76 -0.74 25.24 -7.48
N LEU A 77 -1.99 24.86 -7.71
CA LEU A 77 -2.46 23.47 -7.57
C LEU A 77 -2.40 22.74 -8.91
N LYS A 78 -2.95 23.34 -9.97
CA LYS A 78 -3.03 22.75 -11.31
C LYS A 78 -1.65 22.68 -11.95
N GLY A 79 -1.22 21.49 -12.35
CA GLY A 79 0.06 21.27 -13.04
C GLY A 79 1.31 21.40 -12.17
N ALA A 80 1.17 21.64 -10.85
CA ALA A 80 2.28 21.74 -9.92
C ALA A 80 2.97 20.41 -9.62
N TYR A 81 2.29 19.29 -9.88
CA TYR A 81 2.79 17.95 -9.61
C TYR A 81 3.27 17.26 -10.89
N SER A 82 4.35 16.49 -10.77
CA SER A 82 4.81 15.53 -11.76
C SER A 82 4.37 14.14 -11.31
N THR A 83 3.68 13.40 -12.16
CA THR A 83 3.13 12.08 -11.86
C THR A 83 3.78 11.02 -12.74
N THR A 84 4.17 9.91 -12.12
CA THR A 84 4.72 8.74 -12.81
C THR A 84 3.88 7.52 -12.47
N THR A 85 3.29 6.91 -13.49
CA THR A 85 2.40 5.76 -13.33
C THR A 85 3.16 4.47 -13.63
N ILE A 86 3.05 3.50 -12.73
CA ILE A 86 3.70 2.18 -12.85
C ILE A 86 2.63 1.12 -12.75
N LYS A 87 2.32 0.48 -13.89
CA LYS A 87 1.38 -0.65 -13.96
C LYS A 87 2.08 -2.00 -14.16
N LYS A 88 3.35 -2.00 -14.54
CA LYS A 88 4.11 -3.21 -14.91
C LYS A 88 5.38 -3.34 -14.07
N GLY A 89 5.86 -4.57 -13.90
CA GLY A 89 7.14 -4.87 -13.24
C GLY A 89 7.07 -5.24 -11.75
N GLY A 90 5.85 -5.46 -11.22
CA GLY A 90 5.65 -6.02 -9.89
C GLY A 90 6.13 -5.16 -8.72
N SER A 91 6.20 -5.77 -7.54
CA SER A 91 6.50 -5.06 -6.28
C SER A 91 7.92 -4.52 -6.20
N ARG A 92 8.92 -5.24 -6.73
CA ARG A 92 10.33 -4.83 -6.69
C ARG A 92 10.58 -3.57 -7.51
N ARG A 93 10.02 -3.49 -8.73
CA ARG A 93 10.16 -2.30 -9.57
C ARG A 93 9.47 -1.09 -8.95
N ALA A 94 8.26 -1.28 -8.43
CA ALA A 94 7.52 -0.22 -7.75
C ALA A 94 8.25 0.31 -6.51
N ALA A 95 8.82 -0.58 -5.69
CA ALA A 95 9.67 -0.19 -4.57
C ALA A 95 10.90 0.61 -5.02
N GLY A 96 11.58 0.17 -6.09
CA GLY A 96 12.73 0.88 -6.65
C GLY A 96 12.39 2.26 -7.21
N VAL A 97 11.22 2.43 -7.84
CA VAL A 97 10.80 3.76 -8.30
C VAL A 97 10.38 4.65 -7.12
N ALA A 98 9.69 4.10 -6.12
CA ALA A 98 9.33 4.85 -4.92
C ALA A 98 10.57 5.32 -4.13
N SER A 99 11.60 4.47 -4.00
CA SER A 99 12.87 4.87 -3.38
C SER A 99 13.61 5.91 -4.23
N ASN A 100 13.64 5.75 -5.56
CA ASN A 100 14.29 6.70 -6.46
C ASN A 100 13.61 8.08 -6.46
N ALA A 101 12.28 8.13 -6.37
CA ALA A 101 11.54 9.39 -6.26
C ALA A 101 11.93 10.20 -5.00
N ALA A 102 12.36 9.51 -3.93
CA ALA A 102 12.79 10.13 -2.69
C ALA A 102 14.31 10.38 -2.62
N SER A 103 15.14 9.44 -3.08
CA SER A 103 16.60 9.44 -2.91
C SER A 103 17.41 9.93 -4.11
N LYS A 104 17.02 9.57 -5.34
CA LYS A 104 17.91 9.65 -6.50
C LYS A 104 18.35 11.09 -6.81
N THR A 105 17.46 12.05 -6.60
CA THR A 105 17.71 13.49 -6.78
C THR A 105 17.91 14.21 -5.45
N GLY A 106 18.10 13.47 -4.34
CA GLY A 106 18.17 14.06 -3.00
C GLY A 106 16.88 14.76 -2.56
N TYR A 107 15.72 14.40 -3.13
CA TYR A 107 14.47 15.15 -2.91
C TYR A 107 14.02 15.14 -1.44
N ARG A 108 13.78 13.95 -0.86
CA ARG A 108 13.35 13.72 0.54
C ARG A 108 13.79 12.33 1.02
N ARG A 109 15.09 12.19 1.31
CA ARG A 109 15.70 10.91 1.73
C ARG A 109 15.09 10.34 3.02
N ASP A 110 14.55 11.20 3.87
CA ASP A 110 13.85 10.87 5.12
C ASP A 110 12.55 10.08 4.92
N LEU A 111 11.94 10.17 3.72
CA LEU A 111 10.68 9.51 3.37
C LEU A 111 10.86 8.18 2.63
N THR A 112 12.09 7.80 2.30
CA THR A 112 12.41 6.64 1.45
C THR A 112 11.81 5.34 1.94
N GLN A 113 12.03 5.01 3.21
CA GLN A 113 11.51 3.80 3.83
C GLN A 113 9.98 3.77 3.83
N VAL A 114 9.35 4.90 4.14
CA VAL A 114 7.89 5.03 4.18
C VAL A 114 7.29 4.94 2.77
N ALA A 115 7.94 5.54 1.78
CA ALA A 115 7.56 5.47 0.37
C ALA A 115 7.57 4.03 -0.15
N VAL A 116 8.66 3.30 0.12
CA VAL A 116 8.79 1.88 -0.24
C VAL A 116 7.73 1.03 0.47
N ALA A 117 7.53 1.24 1.77
CA ALA A 117 6.53 0.52 2.55
C ALA A 117 5.11 0.74 2.01
N ARG A 118 4.76 1.98 1.66
CA ARG A 118 3.44 2.30 1.09
C ARG A 118 3.24 1.71 -0.28
N ALA A 119 4.21 1.86 -1.19
CA ALA A 119 4.15 1.29 -2.55
C ALA A 119 3.93 -0.23 -2.52
N THR A 120 4.70 -0.93 -1.68
CA THR A 120 4.59 -2.38 -1.53
C THR A 120 3.26 -2.78 -0.88
N LYS A 121 2.79 -2.07 0.15
CA LYS A 121 1.47 -2.32 0.77
C LYS A 121 0.33 -2.15 -0.23
N ILE A 122 0.34 -1.09 -1.06
CA ILE A 122 -0.69 -0.87 -2.07
C ILE A 122 -0.72 -2.04 -3.07
N LEU A 123 0.42 -2.44 -3.61
CA LEU A 123 0.47 -3.57 -4.55
C LEU A 123 0.06 -4.89 -3.90
N ARG A 124 0.42 -5.11 -2.63
CA ARG A 124 -0.03 -6.29 -1.88
C ARG A 124 -1.54 -6.28 -1.66
N ALA A 125 -2.15 -5.11 -1.47
CA ALA A 125 -3.60 -4.96 -1.32
C ALA A 125 -4.35 -5.17 -2.65
N GLN A 126 -3.75 -4.73 -3.77
CA GLN A 126 -4.33 -4.91 -5.11
C GLN A 126 -4.27 -6.35 -5.60
N ASN A 127 -3.22 -7.08 -5.24
CA ASN A 127 -3.16 -8.51 -5.50
C ASN A 127 -4.17 -9.18 -4.57
N SER A 128 -5.34 -9.55 -5.11
CA SER A 128 -6.33 -10.29 -4.35
C SER A 128 -5.64 -11.49 -3.70
N ARG A 129 -5.75 -11.58 -2.38
CA ARG A 129 -5.26 -12.73 -1.64
C ARG A 129 -6.14 -13.88 -2.09
N LYS A 130 -5.68 -14.64 -3.11
CA LYS A 130 -6.38 -15.84 -3.58
C LYS A 130 -6.79 -16.59 -2.33
N VAL A 131 -8.10 -16.72 -2.12
CA VAL A 131 -8.63 -17.55 -1.03
C VAL A 131 -7.90 -18.87 -1.17
N ARG A 132 -7.11 -19.24 -0.16
CA ARG A 132 -6.47 -20.56 -0.21
C ARG A 132 -7.63 -21.53 -0.36
N PRO A 133 -7.67 -22.34 -1.43
CA PRO A 133 -8.74 -23.31 -1.55
C PRO A 133 -8.74 -24.16 -0.27
N THR A 134 -9.92 -24.34 0.32
CA THR A 134 -10.11 -25.09 1.58
C THR A 134 -9.51 -26.49 1.48
N ALA A 135 -9.50 -27.06 0.27
CA ALA A 135 -8.76 -28.26 -0.08
C ALA A 135 -7.49 -27.93 -0.89
N ILE A 136 -6.32 -28.28 -0.35
CA ILE A 136 -5.06 -28.30 -1.10
C ILE A 136 -5.13 -29.48 -2.07
N ARG A 137 -5.42 -29.22 -3.34
CA ARG A 137 -5.36 -30.28 -4.37
C ARG A 137 -3.94 -30.87 -4.40
N PRO A 138 -3.77 -32.20 -4.28
CA PRO A 138 -2.46 -32.83 -4.34
C PRO A 138 -1.79 -32.51 -5.68
N ARG A 139 -0.52 -32.10 -5.65
CA ARG A 139 0.26 -31.75 -6.86
C ARG A 139 1.23 -32.88 -7.20
N GLY A 140 1.22 -33.29 -8.47
CA GLY A 140 2.08 -34.33 -9.02
C GLY A 140 1.41 -35.71 -9.09
N LYS A 141 1.78 -36.51 -10.09
CA LYS A 141 1.14 -37.81 -10.40
C LYS A 141 1.10 -38.75 -9.18
N LYS A 142 2.20 -38.83 -8.42
CA LYS A 142 2.31 -39.68 -7.23
C LYS A 142 1.38 -39.25 -6.09
N ALA A 143 1.24 -37.94 -5.85
CA ALA A 143 0.35 -37.42 -4.81
C ALA A 143 -1.13 -37.57 -5.18
N ILE A 144 -1.46 -37.45 -6.47
CA ILE A 144 -2.82 -37.70 -6.99
C ILE A 144 -3.17 -39.18 -6.83
N ALA A 145 -2.26 -40.09 -7.20
CA ALA A 145 -2.47 -41.53 -7.02
C ALA A 145 -2.64 -41.91 -5.54
N ALA A 146 -1.83 -41.33 -4.64
CA ALA A 146 -1.95 -41.57 -3.21
C ALA A 146 -3.26 -41.02 -2.61
N ALA A 147 -3.75 -39.88 -3.09
CA ALA A 147 -5.03 -39.33 -2.67
C ALA A 147 -6.21 -40.18 -3.16
N ASN A 148 -6.17 -40.67 -4.40
CA ASN A 148 -7.18 -41.56 -4.96
C ASN A 148 -7.18 -42.92 -4.25
N ALA A 149 -6.00 -43.47 -3.92
CA ALA A 149 -5.89 -44.70 -3.15
C ALA A 149 -6.49 -44.56 -1.74
N LYS A 150 -6.28 -43.41 -1.08
CA LYS A 150 -6.92 -43.11 0.21
C LYS A 150 -8.44 -42.97 0.10
N LEU A 151 -8.93 -42.32 -0.95
CA LEU A 151 -10.38 -42.19 -1.21
C LEU A 151 -11.02 -43.56 -1.44
N ASN A 152 -10.43 -44.40 -2.29
CA ASN A 152 -10.95 -45.74 -2.58
C ASN A 152 -10.96 -46.64 -1.34
N LYS A 153 -9.95 -46.50 -0.47
CA LYS A 153 -9.89 -47.27 0.78
C LYS A 153 -10.96 -46.80 1.77
N ALA A 154 -11.17 -45.50 1.92
CA ALA A 154 -12.21 -44.94 2.79
C ALA A 154 -13.62 -45.34 2.33
N SER A 155 -13.89 -45.32 1.03
CA SER A 155 -15.18 -45.78 0.48
C SER A 155 -15.41 -47.28 0.64
N ALA A 156 -14.35 -48.09 0.64
CA ALA A 156 -14.45 -49.53 0.88
C ALA A 156 -14.72 -49.85 2.36
N GLU A 157 -14.13 -49.09 3.27
CA GLU A 157 -14.40 -49.19 4.72
C GLU A 157 -15.81 -48.71 5.06
N GLU A 158 -16.32 -47.67 4.38
CA GLU A 158 -17.69 -47.17 4.56
C GLU A 158 -18.74 -48.14 3.99
N SER A 159 -18.49 -48.79 2.85
CA SER A 159 -19.38 -49.83 2.33
C SER A 159 -19.41 -51.09 3.19
N ALA A 160 -18.27 -51.48 3.79
CA ALA A 160 -18.20 -52.63 4.69
C ALA A 160 -18.95 -52.37 6.01
N ALA A 161 -18.91 -51.15 6.54
CA ALA A 161 -19.64 -50.77 7.75
C ALA A 161 -21.18 -50.74 7.54
N VAL A 162 -21.65 -50.45 6.33
CA VAL A 162 -23.08 -50.49 5.98
C VAL A 162 -23.57 -51.94 5.81
N GLU A 163 -22.71 -52.84 5.35
CA GLU A 163 -23.04 -54.27 5.18
C GLU A 163 -23.04 -55.04 6.53
N GLU A 164 -22.26 -54.59 7.52
CA GLU A 164 -22.25 -55.13 8.90
C GLU A 164 -23.42 -54.62 9.78
N THR A 165 -24.18 -53.62 9.31
CA THR A 165 -25.28 -52.99 10.08
C THR A 165 -26.67 -53.28 9.49
N ALA A 166 -26.77 -54.13 8.46
CA ALA A 166 -28.01 -54.64 7.86
C ALA A 166 -28.27 -56.10 8.25
#